data_AF-A0A024Q6H2-F1
#
_entry.id   AF-A0A024Q6H2-F1
#
_cell.length_a   1.000
_cell.length_b   1.000
_cell.length_c   1.000
_cell.angle_alpha   90.00
_cell.angle_beta   90.00
_cell.angle_gamma   90.00
#
_symmetry.space_group_name_H-M   'P 1'
#
loop_
_entity.id
_entity.type
_entity.pdbx_description
1 polymer ?
#
loop_
_entity_poly.entity_id
_entity_poly.type
_entity_poly.pdbx_seq_one_letter_code
_entity_poly.pdbx_strand_id
1 'polypeptide(L)'
;MGLYINRDNHTTIYEHEEARKEPNQRFFVRNHTTEMVKEQQKVNAALQQSFNRLNRLVAQQDVKASTRFKEVSKRLNQLKELHTEHDQVEQKVMQQLHHLETTTANLENVLNDHQLSKQDFHKQMDMLKDSDEKLMEQLKMSEQANADVAKRVEAHLELQEGLVERVNNHDKKQKETNARLENQEALTEKMVRQLDNIRSILFERTNYLAEKIEDGYQLTSSYVTKLMTGDEQPRTLLMMHRNKGRDKE
;
A
#
# COMPACT_ATOMS: atom_id res chain seq x y z
N MET A 1 98.36 -26.19 109.84
CA MET A 1 98.85 -24.94 109.21
C MET A 1 98.69 -23.83 110.23
N GLY A 2 99.75 -23.07 110.50
CA GLY A 2 99.81 -22.10 111.59
C GLY A 2 98.92 -20.88 111.35
N LEU A 3 98.22 -20.44 112.40
CA LEU A 3 97.46 -19.19 112.44
C LEU A 3 98.43 -18.05 112.77
N TYR A 4 98.57 -17.11 111.84
CA TYR A 4 99.24 -15.84 112.10
C TYR A 4 98.21 -14.87 112.70
N ILE A 5 98.38 -14.49 113.96
CA ILE A 5 97.52 -13.50 114.63
C ILE A 5 98.29 -12.19 114.69
N ASN A 6 97.88 -11.24 113.85
CA ASN A 6 98.39 -9.87 113.89
C ASN A 6 97.82 -9.16 115.13
N ARG A 7 98.68 -8.85 116.10
CA ARG A 7 98.27 -8.33 117.43
C ARG A 7 97.97 -6.82 117.46
N ASP A 8 98.21 -6.10 116.36
CA ASP A 8 98.19 -4.63 116.39
C ASP A 8 96.82 -4.01 116.08
N ASN A 9 95.82 -4.79 115.64
CA ASN A 9 94.55 -4.22 115.14
C ASN A 9 93.27 -4.92 115.61
N HIS A 10 93.34 -5.84 116.59
CA HIS A 10 92.15 -6.51 117.13
C HIS A 10 92.19 -6.60 118.65
N THR A 11 91.62 -5.58 119.32
CA THR A 11 91.49 -5.47 120.78
C THR A 11 90.39 -6.34 121.41
N THR A 12 89.72 -7.20 120.64
CA THR A 12 88.53 -7.94 121.09
C THR A 12 88.68 -9.46 121.01
N ILE A 13 89.91 -9.99 120.98
CA ILE A 13 90.14 -11.43 121.04
C ILE A 13 90.72 -11.80 122.41
N TYR A 14 89.89 -12.40 123.25
CA TYR A 14 90.27 -12.95 124.55
C TYR A 14 90.67 -14.42 124.42
N GLU A 15 91.88 -14.76 124.85
CA GLU A 15 92.36 -16.14 125.01
C GLU A 15 92.03 -16.61 126.44
N HIS A 16 91.42 -17.79 126.60
CA HIS A 16 91.13 -18.39 127.90
C HIS A 16 92.14 -19.51 128.21
N GLU A 17 92.75 -19.48 129.40
CA GLU A 17 93.77 -20.42 129.89
C GLU A 17 93.22 -21.70 130.57
N GLU A 18 91.92 -22.01 130.42
CA GLU A 18 91.36 -23.24 130.98
C GLU A 18 91.57 -24.45 130.06
N ALA A 19 92.07 -25.55 130.63
CA ALA A 19 92.23 -26.83 129.94
C ALA A 19 90.85 -27.39 129.50
N ARG A 20 90.56 -27.29 128.21
CA ARG A 20 89.30 -27.74 127.60
C ARG A 20 89.11 -29.25 127.83
N LYS A 21 88.05 -29.62 128.55
CA LYS A 21 87.73 -30.99 128.97
C LYS A 21 87.12 -31.88 127.88
N GLU A 22 86.80 -31.36 126.69
CA GLU A 22 86.24 -32.16 125.60
C GLU A 22 86.74 -31.67 124.22
N PRO A 23 86.90 -32.55 123.22
CA PRO A 23 87.25 -32.14 121.87
C PRO A 23 86.10 -31.31 121.29
N ASN A 24 86.33 -30.01 121.08
CA ASN A 24 85.36 -29.07 120.51
C ASN A 24 85.13 -29.27 118.99
N GLN A 25 85.67 -30.32 118.40
CA GLN A 25 85.44 -30.70 117.01
C GLN A 25 84.58 -31.95 116.96
N ARG A 26 83.26 -31.75 116.79
CA ARG A 26 82.43 -32.81 116.22
C ARG A 26 82.80 -32.90 114.75
N PHE A 27 83.19 -34.08 114.28
CA PHE A 27 83.36 -34.33 112.85
C PHE A 27 82.03 -33.99 112.16
N PHE A 28 81.97 -32.87 111.42
CA PHE A 28 80.92 -32.67 110.44
C PHE A 28 81.29 -33.54 109.25
N VAL A 29 80.93 -34.82 109.32
CA VAL A 29 81.02 -35.73 108.18
C VAL A 29 79.99 -35.26 107.17
N ARG A 30 80.40 -34.31 106.33
CA ARG A 30 79.64 -33.85 105.17
C ARG A 30 79.61 -35.01 104.19
N ASN A 31 78.62 -35.88 104.33
CA ASN A 31 78.44 -36.97 103.41
C ASN A 31 78.07 -36.37 102.05
N HIS A 32 79.05 -36.27 101.16
CA HIS A 32 78.92 -35.65 99.84
C HIS A 32 77.78 -36.30 99.04
N THR A 33 77.51 -37.58 99.29
CA THR A 33 76.38 -38.28 98.67
C THR A 33 75.03 -37.72 99.14
N THR A 34 74.90 -37.32 100.41
CA THR A 34 73.65 -36.75 100.95
C THR A 34 73.39 -35.34 100.42
N GLU A 35 74.43 -34.52 100.25
CA GLU A 35 74.28 -33.22 99.59
C GLU A 35 73.99 -33.36 98.09
N MET A 36 74.66 -34.29 97.41
CA MET A 36 74.37 -34.60 96.01
C MET A 36 72.91 -35.04 95.83
N VAL A 37 72.40 -35.90 96.72
CA VAL A 37 70.99 -36.33 96.71
C VAL A 37 70.04 -35.15 96.96
N LYS A 38 70.35 -34.24 97.89
CA LYS A 38 69.53 -33.05 98.15
C LYS A 38 69.52 -32.07 96.97
N GLU A 39 70.68 -31.78 96.38
CA GLU A 39 70.76 -30.94 95.18
C GLU A 39 70.07 -31.61 93.99
N GLN A 40 70.18 -32.93 93.85
CA GLN A 40 69.46 -33.67 92.81
C GLN A 40 67.93 -33.63 93.03
N GLN A 41 67.45 -33.74 94.26
CA GLN A 41 66.02 -33.55 94.58
C GLN A 41 65.55 -32.13 94.24
N LYS A 42 66.38 -31.11 94.53
CA LYS A 42 66.08 -29.71 94.22
C LYS A 42 66.05 -29.45 92.72
N VAL A 43 67.01 -30.00 91.98
CA VAL A 43 67.06 -29.94 90.51
C VAL A 43 65.86 -30.67 89.89
N ASN A 44 65.52 -31.87 90.38
CA ASN A 44 64.34 -32.60 89.92
C ASN A 44 63.04 -31.84 90.20
N ALA A 45 62.89 -31.24 91.40
CA ALA A 45 61.72 -30.42 91.72
C ALA A 45 61.62 -29.20 90.80
N ALA A 46 62.73 -28.51 90.54
CA ALA A 46 62.78 -27.38 89.62
C ALA A 46 62.48 -27.79 88.16
N LEU A 47 62.98 -28.94 87.71
CA LEU A 47 62.67 -29.52 86.39
C LEU A 47 61.19 -29.89 86.29
N GLN A 48 60.62 -30.53 87.30
CA GLN A 48 59.20 -30.88 87.35
C GLN A 48 58.34 -29.61 87.24
N GLN A 49 58.73 -28.55 87.95
CA GLN A 49 58.04 -27.27 87.92
C GLN A 49 58.16 -26.58 86.55
N SER A 50 59.34 -26.62 85.92
CA SER A 50 59.55 -26.07 84.58
C SER A 50 58.75 -26.85 83.53
N PHE A 51 58.71 -28.18 83.63
CA PHE A 51 57.96 -29.06 82.74
C PHE A 51 56.45 -28.81 82.86
N ASN A 52 55.94 -28.69 84.08
CA ASN A 52 54.54 -28.34 84.32
C ASN A 52 54.19 -26.94 83.79
N ARG A 53 55.12 -25.97 83.91
CA ARG A 53 54.94 -24.62 83.34
C ARG A 53 54.96 -24.65 81.81
N LEU A 54 55.85 -25.42 81.21
CA LEU A 54 55.92 -25.60 79.76
C LEU A 54 54.64 -26.24 79.24
N ASN A 55 54.13 -27.32 79.86
CA ASN A 55 52.87 -27.94 79.47
C ASN A 55 51.69 -26.97 79.55
N ARG A 56 51.63 -26.12 80.57
CA ARG A 56 50.60 -25.06 80.66
C ARG A 56 50.73 -24.04 79.52
N LEU A 57 51.95 -23.62 79.18
CA LEU A 57 52.18 -22.70 78.07
C LEU A 57 51.79 -23.33 76.72
N VAL A 58 52.16 -24.59 76.49
CA VAL A 58 51.78 -25.34 75.28
C VAL A 58 50.25 -25.44 75.17
N ALA A 59 49.56 -25.85 76.25
CA ALA A 59 48.10 -25.91 76.27
C ALA A 59 47.44 -24.55 76.01
N GLN A 60 47.97 -23.47 76.59
CA GLN A 60 47.48 -22.11 76.30
C GLN A 60 47.73 -21.70 74.85
N GLN A 61 48.86 -22.12 74.28
CA GLN A 61 49.22 -21.82 72.90
C GLN A 61 48.32 -22.57 71.93
N ASP A 62 47.97 -23.83 72.20
CA ASP A 62 47.00 -24.60 71.42
C ASP A 62 45.62 -23.96 71.44
N VAL A 63 45.15 -23.49 72.59
CA VAL A 63 43.87 -22.77 72.70
C VAL A 63 43.91 -21.50 71.85
N LYS A 64 44.97 -20.69 71.96
CA LYS A 64 45.14 -19.46 71.16
C LYS A 64 45.22 -19.75 69.67
N ALA A 65 45.94 -20.80 69.27
CA ALA A 65 46.05 -21.23 67.88
C ALA A 65 44.68 -21.67 67.34
N SER A 66 43.94 -22.47 68.11
CA SER A 66 42.58 -22.91 67.76
C SER A 66 41.62 -21.73 67.60
N THR A 67 41.65 -20.75 68.51
CA THR A 67 40.80 -19.55 68.40
C THR A 67 41.14 -18.73 67.16
N ARG A 68 42.43 -18.56 66.85
CA ARG A 68 42.86 -17.85 65.63
C ARG A 68 42.44 -18.60 64.37
N PHE A 69 42.59 -19.92 64.36
CA PHE A 69 42.16 -20.75 63.23
C PHE A 69 40.65 -20.63 63.00
N LYS A 70 39.84 -20.69 64.07
CA LYS A 70 38.38 -20.48 63.96
C LYS A 70 38.03 -19.11 63.41
N GLU A 71 38.72 -18.07 63.83
CA GLU A 71 38.50 -16.71 63.31
C GLU A 71 38.87 -16.60 61.82
N VAL A 72 40.02 -17.16 61.42
CA VAL A 72 40.44 -17.21 60.01
C VAL A 72 39.45 -17.99 59.17
N SER A 73 38.98 -19.16 59.63
CA SER A 73 37.95 -19.94 58.94
C SER A 73 36.64 -19.16 58.80
N LYS A 74 36.23 -18.41 59.83
CA LYS A 74 35.04 -17.55 59.76
C LYS A 74 35.20 -16.47 58.69
N ARG A 75 36.36 -15.78 58.65
CA ARG A 75 36.65 -14.76 57.64
C ARG A 75 36.73 -15.34 56.22
N LEU A 76 37.30 -16.53 56.06
CA LEU A 76 37.35 -17.25 54.79
C LEU A 76 35.95 -17.62 54.29
N ASN A 77 35.06 -18.08 55.18
CA ASN A 77 33.68 -18.39 54.82
C ASN A 77 32.90 -17.13 54.42
N GLN A 78 33.05 -16.03 55.16
CA GLN A 78 32.45 -14.74 54.80
C GLN A 78 32.96 -14.22 53.45
N LEU A 79 34.26 -14.35 53.19
CA LEU A 79 34.84 -13.97 51.90
C LEU A 79 34.29 -14.83 50.75
N LYS A 80 34.11 -16.14 51.00
CA LYS A 80 33.50 -17.05 50.03
C LYS A 80 32.05 -16.69 49.73
N GLU A 81 31.25 -16.39 50.75
CA GLU A 81 29.87 -15.93 50.60
C GLU A 81 29.81 -14.62 49.80
N LEU A 82 30.64 -13.64 50.16
CA LEU A 82 30.70 -12.35 49.46
C LEU A 82 31.13 -12.52 47.99
N HIS A 83 32.07 -13.44 47.71
CA HIS A 83 32.46 -13.75 46.34
C HIS A 83 31.30 -14.38 45.56
N THR A 84 30.55 -15.30 46.16
CA THR A 84 29.37 -15.89 45.49
C THR A 84 28.27 -14.87 45.22
N GLU A 85 28.06 -13.91 46.12
CA GLU A 85 27.12 -12.80 45.88
C GLU A 85 27.61 -11.90 44.75
N HIS A 86 28.91 -11.60 44.70
CA HIS A 86 29.52 -10.81 43.63
C HIS A 86 29.34 -11.48 42.27
N ASP A 87 29.59 -12.79 42.17
CA ASP A 87 29.42 -13.56 40.93
C ASP A 87 27.96 -13.52 40.44
N GLN A 88 27.00 -13.61 41.37
CA GLN A 88 25.57 -13.50 41.03
C GLN A 88 25.20 -12.10 40.52
N VAL A 89 25.75 -11.05 41.14
CA VAL A 89 25.53 -9.68 40.70
C VAL A 89 26.14 -9.48 39.32
N GLU A 90 27.37 -9.94 39.10
CA GLU A 90 28.05 -9.85 37.80
C GLU A 90 27.26 -10.56 36.69
N GLN A 91 26.76 -11.77 36.95
CA GLN A 91 25.90 -12.47 36.00
C GLN A 91 24.62 -11.70 35.69
N LYS A 92 23.96 -11.12 36.70
CA LYS A 92 22.75 -10.30 36.48
C LYS A 92 23.05 -9.05 35.67
N VAL A 93 24.17 -8.38 35.95
CA VAL A 93 24.60 -7.19 35.19
C VAL A 93 24.89 -7.57 33.74
N MET A 94 25.58 -8.69 33.50
CA MET A 94 25.84 -9.18 32.14
C MET A 94 24.56 -9.55 31.39
N GLN A 95 23.58 -10.17 32.05
CA GLN A 95 22.27 -10.44 31.45
C GLN A 95 21.51 -9.15 31.10
N GLN A 96 21.56 -8.14 31.98
CA GLN A 96 20.94 -6.84 31.74
C GLN A 96 21.61 -6.09 30.59
N LEU A 97 22.94 -6.12 30.51
CA LEU A 97 23.70 -5.54 29.41
C LEU A 97 23.35 -6.22 28.08
N HIS A 98 23.32 -7.55 28.07
CA HIS A 98 22.95 -8.30 26.86
C HIS A 98 21.51 -8.03 26.42
N HIS A 99 20.58 -7.92 27.38
CA HIS A 99 19.21 -7.52 27.08
C HIS A 99 19.16 -6.11 26.49
N LEU A 100 19.87 -5.15 27.08
CA LEU A 100 19.96 -3.77 26.58
C LEU A 100 20.53 -3.72 25.16
N GLU A 101 21.63 -4.44 24.88
CA GLU A 101 22.20 -4.54 23.54
C GLU A 101 21.20 -5.10 22.53
N THR A 102 20.50 -6.17 22.89
CA THR A 102 19.49 -6.80 22.02
C THR A 102 18.32 -5.84 21.77
N THR A 103 17.85 -5.13 22.80
CA THR A 103 16.78 -4.14 22.63
C THR A 103 17.21 -2.95 21.78
N THR A 104 18.47 -2.53 21.88
CA THR A 104 19.04 -1.44 21.07
C THR A 104 19.13 -1.85 19.60
N ALA A 105 19.63 -3.05 19.32
CA ALA A 105 19.67 -3.60 17.95
C ALA A 105 18.26 -3.73 17.34
N ASN A 106 17.28 -4.17 18.13
CA ASN A 106 15.89 -4.24 17.68
C ASN A 106 15.30 -2.84 17.39
N LEU A 107 15.59 -1.85 18.22
CA LEU A 107 15.18 -0.46 17.99
C LEU A 107 15.80 0.11 16.72
N GLU A 108 17.08 -0.18 16.45
CA GLU A 108 17.75 0.23 15.22
C GLU A 108 17.09 -0.37 13.97
N ASN A 109 16.74 -1.67 14.02
CA ASN A 109 15.99 -2.32 12.94
C ASN A 109 14.62 -1.69 12.70
N VAL A 110 13.84 -1.45 13.76
CA VAL A 110 12.52 -0.80 13.66
C VAL A 110 12.64 0.62 13.10
N LEU A 111 13.69 1.35 13.49
CA LEU A 111 13.93 2.71 13.01
C LEU A 111 14.29 2.73 11.52
N ASN A 112 15.10 1.77 11.06
CA ASN A 112 15.41 1.57 9.65
C ASN A 112 14.17 1.18 8.84
N ASP A 113 13.34 0.24 9.33
CA ASP A 113 12.09 -0.15 8.68
C ASP A 113 11.11 1.03 8.57
N HIS A 114 11.00 1.84 9.63
CA HIS A 114 10.17 3.05 9.61
C HIS A 114 10.70 4.09 8.61
N GLN A 115 12.02 4.20 8.46
CA GLN A 115 12.63 5.10 7.47
C GLN A 115 12.37 4.63 6.03
N LEU A 116 12.47 3.32 5.77
CA LEU A 116 12.11 2.73 4.48
C LEU A 116 10.61 2.94 4.17
N SER A 117 9.73 2.66 5.13
CA SER A 117 8.30 2.87 5.00
C SER A 117 7.96 4.34 4.70
N LYS A 118 8.61 5.28 5.39
CA LYS A 118 8.46 6.72 5.13
C LYS A 118 8.89 7.11 3.72
N GLN A 119 9.99 6.52 3.22
CA GLN A 119 10.47 6.78 1.87
C GLN A 119 9.50 6.25 0.81
N ASP A 120 8.95 5.05 1.01
CA ASP A 120 7.97 4.48 0.08
C ASP A 120 6.65 5.25 0.11
N PHE A 121 6.24 5.76 1.28
CA PHE A 121 5.11 6.68 1.37
C PHE A 121 5.33 7.97 0.58
N HIS A 122 6.53 8.55 0.63
CA HIS A 122 6.86 9.74 -0.18
C HIS A 122 6.78 9.44 -1.68
N LYS A 123 7.32 8.30 -2.14
CA LYS A 123 7.20 7.88 -3.54
C LYS A 123 5.73 7.73 -3.95
N GLN A 124 4.89 7.13 -3.11
CA GLN A 124 3.46 7.00 -3.39
C GLN A 124 2.76 8.36 -3.45
N MET A 125 3.13 9.29 -2.57
CA MET A 125 2.60 10.65 -2.57
C MET A 125 3.01 11.43 -3.82
N ASP A 126 4.27 11.29 -4.26
CA ASP A 126 4.77 11.91 -5.49
C ASP A 126 4.05 11.33 -6.72
N MET A 127 3.86 10.01 -6.79
CA MET A 127 3.09 9.37 -7.86
C MET A 127 1.63 9.83 -7.88
N LEU A 128 1.01 9.99 -6.70
CA LEU A 128 -0.36 10.50 -6.60
C LEU A 128 -0.45 11.94 -7.10
N LYS A 129 0.51 12.79 -6.72
CA LYS A 129 0.58 14.18 -7.17
C LYS A 129 0.73 14.28 -8.69
N ASP A 130 1.62 13.48 -9.28
CA ASP A 130 1.79 13.40 -10.73
C ASP A 130 0.51 12.92 -11.45
N SER A 131 -0.22 11.99 -10.83
CA SER A 131 -1.50 11.52 -11.35
C SER A 131 -2.57 12.62 -11.28
N ASP A 132 -2.63 13.38 -10.19
CA ASP A 132 -3.56 14.49 -10.02
C ASP A 132 -3.29 15.62 -11.03
N GLU A 133 -2.02 15.94 -11.30
CA GLU A 133 -1.66 16.91 -12.36
C GLU A 133 -2.13 16.44 -13.74
N LYS A 134 -1.91 15.16 -14.07
CA LYS A 134 -2.39 14.57 -15.34
C LYS A 134 -3.91 14.56 -15.44
N LEU A 135 -4.62 14.27 -14.34
CA LEU A 135 -6.08 14.32 -14.30
C LEU A 135 -6.59 15.74 -14.51
N MET A 136 -5.98 16.74 -13.90
CA MET A 136 -6.32 18.15 -14.15
C MET A 136 -6.11 18.54 -15.61
N GLU A 137 -5.01 18.11 -16.24
CA GLU A 137 -4.75 18.36 -17.65
C GLU A 137 -5.81 17.71 -18.54
N GLN A 138 -6.16 16.44 -18.29
CA GLN A 138 -7.21 15.74 -19.02
C GLN A 138 -8.59 16.40 -18.83
N LEU A 139 -8.90 16.87 -17.62
CA LEU A 139 -10.15 17.56 -17.33
C LEU A 139 -10.25 18.87 -18.12
N LYS A 140 -9.16 19.63 -18.19
CA LYS A 140 -9.06 20.87 -18.96
C LYS A 140 -9.21 20.62 -20.46
N MET A 141 -8.59 19.57 -20.98
CA MET A 141 -8.78 19.17 -22.39
C MET A 141 -10.22 18.75 -22.67
N SER A 142 -10.85 18.01 -21.75
CA SER A 142 -12.26 17.62 -21.86
C SER A 142 -13.20 18.82 -21.81
N GLU A 143 -12.90 19.81 -20.98
CA GLU A 143 -13.67 21.06 -20.90
C GLU A 143 -13.59 21.83 -22.23
N GLN A 144 -12.40 21.94 -22.80
CA GLN A 144 -12.19 22.56 -24.12
C GLN A 144 -12.93 21.81 -25.23
N ALA A 145 -12.84 20.47 -25.26
CA ALA A 145 -13.56 19.65 -26.22
C ALA A 145 -15.09 19.82 -26.09
N ASN A 146 -15.61 19.88 -24.86
CA ASN A 146 -17.02 20.14 -24.62
C ASN A 146 -17.45 21.54 -25.09
N ALA A 147 -16.63 22.57 -24.86
CA ALA A 147 -16.90 23.92 -25.35
C ALA A 147 -16.94 23.96 -26.89
N ASP A 148 -16.05 23.21 -27.57
CA ASP A 148 -16.07 23.10 -29.03
C ASP A 148 -17.28 22.33 -29.56
N VAL A 149 -17.69 21.26 -28.88
CA VAL A 149 -18.92 20.53 -29.21
C VAL A 149 -20.13 21.45 -29.05
N ALA A 150 -20.20 22.23 -27.97
CA ALA A 150 -21.29 23.18 -27.75
C ALA A 150 -21.40 24.19 -28.90
N LYS A 151 -20.28 24.78 -29.34
CA LYS A 151 -20.24 25.69 -30.50
C LYS A 151 -20.70 25.01 -31.80
N ARG A 152 -20.29 23.76 -32.03
CA ARG A 152 -20.72 23.01 -33.23
C ARG A 152 -22.21 22.69 -33.20
N VAL A 153 -22.75 22.35 -32.03
CA VAL A 153 -24.20 22.12 -31.85
C VAL A 153 -24.97 23.41 -32.12
N GLU A 154 -24.51 24.55 -31.61
CA GLU A 154 -25.12 25.86 -31.87
C GLU A 154 -25.13 26.19 -33.37
N ALA A 155 -23.99 26.02 -34.06
CA ALA A 155 -23.93 26.20 -35.51
C ALA A 155 -24.86 25.23 -36.30
N HIS A 156 -25.02 24.00 -35.82
CA HIS A 156 -25.96 23.05 -36.42
C HIS A 156 -27.42 23.46 -36.22
N LEU A 157 -27.77 24.04 -35.08
CA LEU A 157 -29.11 24.57 -34.82
C LEU A 157 -29.43 25.74 -35.76
N GLU A 158 -28.50 26.68 -35.94
CA GLU A 158 -28.65 27.79 -36.89
C GLU A 158 -28.84 27.29 -38.34
N LEU A 159 -28.04 26.30 -38.75
CA LEU A 159 -28.18 25.69 -40.08
C LEU A 159 -29.54 25.00 -40.24
N GLN A 160 -30.01 24.30 -39.21
CA GLN A 160 -31.30 23.62 -39.21
C GLN A 160 -32.45 24.61 -39.32
N GLU A 161 -32.39 25.72 -38.58
CA GLU A 161 -33.39 26.81 -38.67
C GLU A 161 -33.44 27.39 -40.10
N GLY A 162 -32.28 27.68 -40.68
CA GLY A 162 -32.19 28.15 -42.07
C GLY A 162 -32.69 27.12 -43.11
N LEU A 163 -32.50 25.82 -42.86
CA LEU A 163 -33.04 24.76 -43.71
C LEU A 163 -34.57 24.69 -43.60
N VAL A 164 -35.14 24.78 -42.40
CA VAL A 164 -36.59 24.80 -42.19
C VAL A 164 -37.23 25.98 -42.94
N GLU A 165 -36.61 27.16 -42.87
CA GLU A 165 -37.09 28.33 -43.63
C GLU A 165 -37.06 28.09 -45.15
N ARG A 166 -35.95 27.55 -45.67
CA ARG A 166 -35.83 27.23 -47.11
C ARG A 166 -36.84 26.18 -47.56
N VAL A 167 -37.06 25.14 -46.77
CA VAL A 167 -38.06 24.10 -47.06
C VAL A 167 -39.47 24.69 -47.06
N ASN A 168 -39.80 25.54 -46.09
CA ASN A 168 -41.09 26.24 -46.04
C ASN A 168 -41.29 27.15 -47.27
N ASN A 169 -40.26 27.87 -47.69
CA ASN A 169 -40.31 28.71 -48.88
C ASN A 169 -40.44 27.87 -50.16
N HIS A 170 -39.79 26.70 -50.23
CA HIS A 170 -39.95 25.76 -51.33
C HIS A 170 -41.37 25.19 -51.38
N ASP A 171 -41.93 24.75 -50.25
CA ASP A 171 -43.30 24.24 -50.16
C ASP A 171 -44.32 25.27 -50.66
N LYS A 172 -44.16 26.54 -50.28
CA LYS A 172 -45.00 27.65 -50.80
C LYS A 172 -44.89 27.78 -52.32
N LYS A 173 -43.68 27.79 -52.89
CA LYS A 173 -43.46 27.87 -54.34
C LYS A 173 -44.04 26.65 -55.07
N GLN A 174 -43.92 25.47 -54.48
CA GLN A 174 -44.47 24.24 -55.04
C GLN A 174 -46.00 24.27 -55.06
N LYS A 175 -46.65 24.74 -53.98
CA LYS A 175 -48.09 24.95 -53.93
C LYS A 175 -48.58 25.93 -55.00
N GLU A 176 -47.87 27.04 -55.18
CA GLU A 176 -48.18 28.02 -56.24
C GLU A 176 -48.03 27.40 -57.64
N THR A 177 -46.94 26.65 -57.87
CA THR A 177 -46.70 25.98 -59.15
C THR A 177 -47.77 24.93 -59.44
N ASN A 178 -48.16 24.13 -58.44
CA ASN A 178 -49.23 23.15 -58.58
C ASN A 178 -50.57 23.81 -58.89
N ALA A 179 -50.94 24.88 -58.19
CA ALA A 179 -52.18 25.62 -58.47
C ALA A 179 -52.20 26.19 -59.91
N ARG A 180 -51.04 26.64 -60.41
CA ARG A 180 -50.89 27.08 -61.81
C ARG A 180 -51.04 25.93 -62.80
N LEU A 181 -50.47 24.75 -62.51
CA LEU A 181 -50.60 23.55 -63.33
C LEU A 181 -52.05 23.06 -63.37
N GLU A 182 -52.74 23.00 -62.24
CA GLU A 182 -54.17 22.65 -62.16
C GLU A 182 -55.03 23.61 -62.99
N ASN A 183 -54.77 24.91 -62.91
CA ASN A 183 -55.48 25.90 -63.73
C ASN A 183 -55.17 25.73 -65.23
N GLN A 184 -53.93 25.40 -65.59
CA GLN A 184 -53.57 25.10 -66.97
C GLN A 184 -54.25 23.81 -67.46
N GLU A 185 -54.33 22.77 -66.63
CA GLU A 185 -55.02 21.52 -66.93
C GLU A 185 -56.52 21.76 -67.17
N ALA A 186 -57.17 22.58 -66.34
CA ALA A 186 -58.58 22.95 -66.55
C ALA A 186 -58.79 23.73 -67.87
N LEU A 187 -57.85 24.61 -68.22
CA LEU A 187 -57.89 25.35 -69.48
C LEU A 187 -57.65 24.44 -70.69
N THR A 188 -56.69 23.52 -70.62
CA THR A 188 -56.44 22.56 -71.71
C THR A 188 -57.59 21.61 -71.89
N GLU A 189 -58.20 21.12 -70.81
CA GLU A 189 -59.42 20.30 -70.88
C GLU A 189 -60.56 21.06 -71.55
N LYS A 190 -60.76 22.34 -71.19
CA LYS A 190 -61.75 23.20 -71.85
C LYS A 190 -61.45 23.37 -73.34
N MET A 191 -60.19 23.59 -73.73
CA MET A 191 -59.79 23.69 -75.13
C MET A 191 -60.04 22.39 -75.89
N VAL A 192 -59.74 21.23 -75.30
CA VAL A 192 -60.03 19.91 -75.90
C VAL A 192 -61.52 19.75 -76.14
N ARG A 193 -62.37 20.06 -75.15
CA ARG A 193 -63.85 20.02 -75.32
C ARG A 193 -64.33 20.95 -76.44
N GLN A 194 -63.72 22.14 -76.57
CA GLN A 194 -64.03 23.07 -77.67
C GLN A 194 -63.59 22.53 -79.03
N LEU A 195 -62.41 21.91 -79.12
CA LEU A 195 -61.93 21.24 -80.34
C LEU A 195 -62.84 20.09 -80.74
N ASP A 196 -63.32 19.28 -79.78
CA ASP A 196 -64.27 18.20 -80.06
C ASP A 196 -65.60 18.75 -80.58
N ASN A 197 -66.09 19.87 -80.05
CA ASN A 197 -67.28 20.54 -80.57
C ASN A 197 -67.06 21.06 -82.00
N ILE A 198 -65.93 21.72 -82.27
CA ILE A 198 -65.57 22.17 -83.64
C ILE A 198 -65.49 20.98 -84.59
N ARG A 199 -64.86 19.89 -84.16
CA ARG A 199 -64.77 18.64 -84.93
C ARG A 199 -66.15 18.08 -85.24
N SER A 200 -67.06 18.05 -84.27
CA SER A 200 -68.46 17.63 -84.45
C SER A 200 -69.19 18.51 -85.47
N ILE A 201 -69.11 19.84 -85.32
CA ILE A 201 -69.71 20.81 -86.26
C ILE A 201 -69.14 20.63 -87.68
N LEU A 202 -67.82 20.45 -87.81
CA LEU A 202 -67.18 20.22 -89.09
C LEU A 202 -67.66 18.92 -89.74
N PHE A 203 -67.77 17.83 -88.98
CA PHE A 203 -68.32 16.57 -89.50
C PHE A 203 -69.77 16.72 -89.93
N GLU A 204 -70.63 17.33 -89.12
CA GLU A 204 -72.04 17.57 -89.47
C GLU A 204 -72.16 18.41 -90.74
N ARG A 205 -71.44 19.54 -90.80
CA ARG A 205 -71.45 20.46 -91.96
C ARG A 205 -70.88 19.79 -93.20
N THR A 206 -69.81 19.03 -93.09
CA THR A 206 -69.20 18.30 -94.21
C THR A 206 -70.13 17.19 -94.70
N ASN A 207 -70.78 16.47 -93.78
CA ASN A 207 -71.74 15.42 -94.14
C ASN A 207 -72.99 16.00 -94.81
N TYR A 208 -73.54 17.10 -94.28
CA TYR A 208 -74.64 17.83 -94.92
C TYR A 208 -74.26 18.35 -96.30
N LEU A 209 -73.04 18.88 -96.48
CA LEU A 209 -72.57 19.36 -97.78
C LEU A 209 -72.38 18.19 -98.76
N ALA A 210 -71.86 17.06 -98.29
CA ALA A 210 -71.72 15.84 -99.08
C ALA A 210 -73.10 15.32 -99.53
N GLU A 211 -74.07 15.24 -98.62
CA GLU A 211 -75.47 14.91 -98.94
C GLU A 211 -76.06 15.90 -99.96
N LYS A 212 -75.83 17.21 -99.81
CA LYS A 212 -76.34 18.20 -100.77
C LYS A 212 -75.68 18.12 -102.14
N ILE A 213 -74.38 17.81 -102.21
CA ILE A 213 -73.68 17.57 -103.47
C ILE A 213 -74.20 16.28 -104.11
N GLU A 214 -74.43 15.23 -103.33
CA GLU A 214 -74.98 13.96 -103.80
C GLU A 214 -76.42 14.13 -104.31
N ASP A 215 -77.29 14.80 -103.55
CA ASP A 215 -78.64 15.20 -103.97
C ASP A 215 -78.60 16.02 -105.27
N GLY A 216 -77.70 17.00 -105.35
CA GLY A 216 -77.53 17.85 -106.53
C GLY A 216 -77.01 17.06 -107.74
N TYR A 217 -76.10 16.11 -107.53
CA TYR A 217 -75.60 15.21 -108.55
C TYR A 217 -76.70 14.26 -109.03
N GLN A 218 -77.50 13.68 -108.12
CA GLN A 218 -78.66 12.86 -108.48
C GLN A 218 -79.70 13.67 -109.26
N LEU A 219 -80.01 14.90 -108.84
CA LEU A 219 -80.97 15.77 -109.52
C LEU A 219 -80.48 16.15 -110.92
N THR A 220 -79.25 16.61 -111.05
CA THR A 220 -78.66 16.99 -112.35
C THR A 220 -78.45 15.78 -113.26
N SER A 221 -78.01 14.65 -112.71
CA SER A 221 -77.91 13.38 -113.45
C SER A 221 -79.28 12.93 -113.93
N SER A 222 -80.33 12.97 -113.09
CA SER A 222 -81.70 12.65 -113.49
C SER A 222 -82.24 13.60 -114.56
N TYR A 223 -81.88 14.88 -114.50
CA TYR A 223 -82.28 15.88 -115.48
C TYR A 223 -81.54 15.72 -116.81
N VAL A 224 -80.23 15.51 -116.78
CA VAL A 224 -79.39 15.27 -117.97
C VAL A 224 -79.74 13.94 -118.62
N THR A 225 -79.96 12.88 -117.84
CA THR A 225 -80.47 11.61 -118.37
C THR A 225 -81.85 11.81 -118.98
N LYS A 226 -82.77 12.52 -118.32
CA LYS A 226 -84.08 12.87 -118.88
C LYS A 226 -83.99 13.68 -120.18
N LEU A 227 -82.98 14.55 -120.33
CA LEU A 227 -82.71 15.28 -121.58
C LEU A 227 -82.07 14.41 -122.67
N MET A 228 -81.17 13.50 -122.29
CA MET A 228 -80.39 12.66 -123.20
C MET A 228 -81.15 11.42 -123.68
N THR A 229 -82.16 10.96 -122.93
CA THR A 229 -82.88 9.70 -123.21
C THR A 229 -84.34 9.89 -123.61
N GLY A 230 -84.73 11.09 -124.05
CA GLY A 230 -86.11 11.49 -124.35
C GLY A 230 -87.02 10.42 -124.97
N ASP A 231 -87.74 9.70 -124.11
CA ASP A 231 -89.01 9.01 -124.38
C ASP A 231 -89.68 8.55 -123.07
N GLU A 232 -91.01 8.49 -123.04
CA GLU A 232 -91.81 8.06 -121.89
C GLU A 232 -91.84 6.51 -121.76
N GLN A 233 -91.00 5.94 -120.88
CA GLN A 233 -91.30 4.69 -120.13
C GLN A 233 -90.25 4.47 -119.02
N PRO A 234 -90.65 4.02 -117.80
CA PRO A 234 -89.74 3.91 -116.67
C PRO A 234 -88.85 2.68 -116.86
N ARG A 235 -87.62 2.90 -117.33
CA ARG A 235 -86.57 1.87 -117.24
C ARG A 235 -85.82 2.04 -115.93
N THR A 236 -86.27 1.28 -114.93
CA THR A 236 -85.41 0.63 -113.95
C THR A 236 -84.05 0.30 -114.57
N LEU A 237 -83.04 1.10 -114.24
CA LEU A 237 -81.64 0.68 -114.40
C LEU A 237 -81.35 -0.27 -113.24
N LEU A 238 -81.74 -1.53 -113.43
CA LEU A 238 -81.30 -2.62 -112.59
C LEU A 238 -79.85 -2.93 -112.97
N MET A 239 -78.91 -2.39 -112.21
CA MET A 239 -77.58 -2.96 -111.97
C MET A 239 -77.18 -2.58 -110.55
N MET A 240 -76.68 -3.44 -109.67
CA MET A 240 -76.51 -4.88 -109.63
C MET A 240 -76.07 -5.14 -108.18
N HIS A 241 -76.76 -6.00 -107.43
CA HIS A 241 -76.17 -6.48 -106.17
C HIS A 241 -74.93 -7.33 -106.49
N ARG A 242 -73.78 -6.95 -105.96
CA ARG A 242 -72.68 -7.88 -105.64
C ARG A 242 -71.84 -7.28 -104.50
N ASN A 243 -72.18 -7.57 -103.24
CA ASN A 243 -71.63 -8.65 -102.41
C ASN A 243 -70.11 -8.64 -102.21
N LYS A 244 -69.73 -8.76 -100.92
CA LYS A 244 -68.42 -8.91 -100.26
C LYS A 244 -67.73 -7.57 -99.94
N GLY A 245 -67.52 -7.16 -98.69
CA GLY A 245 -67.33 -7.93 -97.46
C GLY A 245 -65.84 -8.25 -97.29
N ARG A 246 -65.35 -7.99 -96.06
CA ARG A 246 -63.98 -8.25 -95.53
C ARG A 246 -62.96 -7.18 -95.96
N ASP A 247 -62.07 -6.68 -95.12
CA ASP A 247 -61.38 -7.19 -93.93
C ASP A 247 -61.06 -5.98 -92.99
N LYS A 248 -61.08 -6.14 -91.65
CA LYS A 248 -59.90 -6.08 -90.73
C LYS A 248 -59.13 -4.75 -90.83
N GLU A 249 -58.91 -3.99 -89.78
CA GLU A 249 -58.37 -4.28 -88.44
C GLU A 249 -58.69 -3.09 -87.51
#